data_AF-A0A0B6X361-F1
#
_entry.id   AF-A0A0B6X361-F1
#
_cell.length_a   1.000
_cell.length_b   1.000
_cell.length_c   1.000
_cell.angle_alpha   90.00
_cell.angle_beta   90.00
_cell.angle_gamma   90.00
#
_symmetry.space_group_name_H-M   'P 1'
#
loop_
_entity.id
_entity.type
_entity.pdbx_description
1 polymer ?
#
loop_
_entity_poly.entity_id
_entity_poly.type
_entity_poly.pdbx_seq_one_letter_code
_entity_poly.pdbx_strand_id
1 'polypeptide(L)'
;MFRVQGGEYPNASRFLRRIDEAGNPRIKNGTLSISIGDTKHAEHFKNIRGPTAEIVSFKIPNWLERLIKENTIPQDGYKKNPLNQNQMAPKKVDPTTPGDFYELPSVWTKWLEENAIPGSGKVHK
;
A
#
# COMPACT_ATOMS: atom_id res chain seq x y z
N MET A 1 2.96 3.43 6.73
CA MET A 1 2.52 2.89 5.43
C MET A 1 1.69 3.93 4.71
N PHE A 2 1.83 4.04 3.39
CA PHE A 2 1.26 5.11 2.57
C PHE A 2 0.61 4.55 1.30
N ARG A 3 -0.46 5.20 0.82
CA ARG A 3 -1.00 5.02 -0.54
C ARG A 3 -1.49 6.33 -1.10
N VAL A 4 -1.27 6.49 -2.39
CA VAL A 4 -1.93 7.49 -3.22
C VAL A 4 -3.27 6.99 -3.78
N GLN A 5 -4.32 7.78 -3.63
CA GLN A 5 -5.63 7.54 -4.25
C GLN A 5 -6.25 8.86 -4.76
N GLY A 6 -7.27 8.78 -5.60
CA GLY A 6 -7.83 9.94 -6.29
C GLY A 6 -6.94 10.41 -7.45
N GLY A 7 -7.04 11.70 -7.77
CA GLY A 7 -6.38 12.30 -8.93
C GLY A 7 -7.27 12.40 -10.17
N GLU A 8 -6.66 12.80 -11.27
CA GLU A 8 -7.31 13.14 -12.52
C GLU A 8 -7.03 12.09 -13.60
N TYR A 9 -7.99 11.89 -14.51
CA TYR A 9 -7.83 11.00 -15.64
C TYR A 9 -6.72 11.53 -16.56
N PRO A 10 -5.82 10.68 -17.10
CA PRO A 10 -5.85 9.22 -17.13
C PRO A 10 -5.16 8.50 -15.94
N ASN A 11 -4.54 9.25 -15.01
CA ASN A 11 -3.69 8.68 -13.97
C ASN A 11 -4.42 8.35 -12.65
N ALA A 12 -5.70 8.71 -12.55
CA ALA A 12 -6.52 8.57 -11.35
C ALA A 12 -6.47 7.15 -10.74
N SER A 13 -6.40 7.09 -9.41
CA SER A 13 -6.38 5.85 -8.63
C SER A 13 -7.67 5.69 -7.83
N ARG A 14 -8.15 4.44 -7.71
CA ARG A 14 -9.35 4.11 -6.94
C ARG A 14 -9.17 4.42 -5.46
N PHE A 15 -10.21 4.97 -4.85
CA PHE A 15 -10.36 5.13 -3.40
C PHE A 15 -10.63 3.77 -2.74
N LEU A 16 -9.55 3.09 -2.30
CA LEU A 16 -9.63 1.79 -1.64
C LEU A 16 -9.53 1.90 -0.11
N ARG A 17 -9.18 3.08 0.41
CA ARG A 17 -9.06 3.34 1.84
C ARG A 17 -9.85 4.54 2.28
N ARG A 18 -10.32 4.50 3.52
CA ARG A 18 -10.84 5.64 4.26
C ARG A 18 -10.26 5.61 5.66
N ILE A 19 -10.08 6.76 6.27
CA ILE A 19 -9.79 6.87 7.70
C ILE A 19 -11.10 7.28 8.37
N ASP A 20 -11.52 6.55 9.41
CA ASP A 20 -12.72 6.91 10.17
C ASP A 20 -12.44 8.07 11.15
N GLU A 21 -13.49 8.56 11.81
CA GLU A 21 -13.39 9.71 12.73
C GLU A 21 -12.43 9.46 13.90
N ALA A 22 -12.26 8.19 14.29
CA ALA A 22 -11.33 7.78 15.33
C ALA A 22 -9.89 7.58 14.81
N GLY A 23 -9.62 7.89 13.54
CA GLY A 23 -8.30 7.75 12.94
C GLY A 23 -7.93 6.32 12.56
N ASN A 24 -8.88 5.39 12.46
CA ASN A 24 -8.61 4.01 12.08
C ASN A 24 -8.81 3.80 10.57
N PRO A 25 -7.94 3.02 9.91
CA PRO A 25 -8.12 2.71 8.49
C PRO A 25 -9.26 1.72 8.28
N ARG A 26 -10.06 1.97 7.23
CA ARG A 26 -11.02 1.03 6.62
C ARG A 26 -10.56 0.73 5.22
N ILE A 27 -10.33 -0.53 4.92
CA ILE A 27 -9.63 -1.02 3.75
C ILE A 27 -10.56 -1.95 2.97
N LYS A 28 -10.87 -1.58 1.73
CA LYS A 28 -11.63 -2.47 0.85
C LYS A 28 -10.82 -3.70 0.49
N ASN A 29 -11.48 -4.85 0.46
CA ASN A 29 -10.88 -6.10 0.02
C ASN A 29 -10.42 -5.99 -1.44
N GLY A 30 -9.19 -6.43 -1.73
CA GLY A 30 -8.60 -6.40 -3.07
C GLY A 30 -7.08 -6.19 -3.04
N THR A 31 -6.47 -6.11 -4.21
CA THR A 31 -5.03 -5.85 -4.29
C THR A 31 -4.72 -4.41 -3.88
N LEU A 32 -3.76 -4.24 -2.97
CA LEU A 32 -3.33 -2.94 -2.47
C LEU A 32 -1.92 -2.61 -2.89
N SER A 33 -1.76 -1.57 -3.68
CA SER A 33 -0.48 -0.93 -3.90
C SER A 33 -0.17 0.06 -2.76
N ILE A 34 0.97 -0.11 -2.10
CA ILE A 34 1.39 0.65 -0.92
C ILE A 34 2.89 0.91 -0.87
N SER A 35 3.26 2.00 -0.19
CA SER A 35 4.65 2.29 0.20
C SER A 35 4.85 2.00 1.69
N ILE A 36 5.96 1.36 2.02
CA ILE A 36 6.38 1.07 3.40
C ILE A 36 7.73 1.72 3.65
N GLY A 37 7.96 2.24 4.86
CA GLY A 37 9.19 2.95 5.22
C GLY A 37 9.10 4.45 5.00
N ASP A 38 9.19 4.91 3.75
CA ASP A 38 9.20 6.34 3.40
C ASP A 38 8.00 6.79 2.56
N THR A 39 7.86 8.12 2.44
CA THR A 39 6.80 8.78 1.65
C THR A 39 7.19 9.05 0.21
N LYS A 40 8.46 8.88 -0.19
CA LYS A 40 8.99 9.38 -1.47
C LYS A 40 8.25 8.79 -2.66
N HIS A 41 8.00 7.47 -2.60
CA HIS A 41 7.24 6.79 -3.64
C HIS A 41 5.81 7.34 -3.73
N ALA A 42 5.15 7.55 -2.59
CA ALA A 42 3.80 8.08 -2.54
C ALA A 42 3.74 9.55 -3.02
N GLU A 43 4.71 10.38 -2.67
CA GLU A 43 4.81 11.77 -3.11
C GLU A 43 5.03 11.87 -4.61
N HIS A 44 5.98 11.11 -5.16
CA HIS A 44 6.23 11.03 -6.61
C HIS A 44 4.94 10.75 -7.38
N PHE A 45 4.19 9.77 -6.90
CA PHE A 45 2.97 9.29 -7.53
C PHE A 45 1.72 10.16 -7.24
N LYS A 46 1.73 10.96 -6.16
CA LYS A 46 0.71 11.99 -5.93
C LYS A 46 0.83 13.09 -6.99
N ASN A 47 2.06 13.53 -7.26
CA ASN A 47 2.32 14.59 -8.25
C ASN A 47 1.89 14.18 -9.66
N ILE A 48 2.12 12.92 -10.06
CA ILE A 48 1.68 12.38 -11.36
C ILE A 48 0.15 12.34 -11.49
N ARG A 49 -0.56 12.11 -10.37
CA ARG A 49 -2.03 11.97 -10.36
C ARG A 49 -2.76 13.30 -10.32
N GLY A 50 -2.09 14.39 -9.99
CA GLY A 50 -2.67 15.73 -9.99
C GLY A 50 -3.21 16.19 -8.64
N PRO A 51 -3.78 17.41 -8.59
CA PRO A 51 -4.08 18.13 -7.35
C PRO A 51 -5.20 17.51 -6.51
N THR A 52 -6.06 16.69 -7.11
CA THR A 52 -7.15 15.98 -6.41
C THR A 52 -6.72 14.63 -5.82
N ALA A 53 -5.44 14.27 -5.94
CA ALA A 53 -4.89 13.06 -5.35
C ALA A 53 -4.50 13.26 -3.87
N GLU A 54 -4.81 12.27 -3.05
CA GLU A 54 -4.49 12.25 -1.63
C GLU A 54 -3.57 11.08 -1.28
N ILE A 55 -2.74 11.27 -0.26
CA ILE A 55 -2.00 10.20 0.39
C ILE A 55 -2.74 9.80 1.66
N VAL A 56 -3.23 8.57 1.70
CA VAL A 56 -3.73 7.94 2.92
C VAL A 56 -2.60 7.19 3.60
N SER A 57 -2.39 7.47 4.88
CA SER A 57 -1.33 6.87 5.68
C SER A 57 -1.85 6.35 7.02
N PHE A 58 -1.21 5.31 7.53
CA PHE A 58 -1.39 4.82 8.89
C PHE A 58 -0.16 4.02 9.31
N LYS A 59 -0.02 3.80 10.62
CA LYS A 59 1.08 3.00 11.17
C LYS A 59 0.65 1.55 11.33
N ILE A 60 1.59 0.65 11.12
CA ILE A 60 1.48 -0.78 11.40
C ILE A 60 2.61 -1.17 12.35
N PRO A 61 2.48 -2.23 13.14
CA PRO A 61 3.55 -2.70 14.01
C PRO A 61 4.73 -3.22 13.19
N ASN A 62 5.93 -3.09 13.75
CA ASN A 62 7.19 -3.49 13.09
C ASN A 62 7.20 -4.96 12.66
N TRP A 63 6.55 -5.86 13.42
CA TRP A 63 6.48 -7.27 13.07
C TRP A 63 5.70 -7.50 11.76
N LEU A 64 4.65 -6.72 11.51
CA LEU A 64 3.84 -6.84 10.30
C LEU A 64 4.58 -6.27 9.09
N GLU A 65 5.28 -5.14 9.28
CA GLU A 65 6.18 -4.61 8.27
C GLU A 65 7.26 -5.64 7.89
N ARG A 66 7.91 -6.25 8.89
CA ARG A 66 8.93 -7.28 8.66
C ARG A 66 8.34 -8.50 7.96
N LEU A 67 7.16 -8.96 8.39
CA LEU A 67 6.45 -10.09 7.77
C LEU A 67 6.16 -9.84 6.28
N ILE A 68 5.71 -8.64 5.93
CA ILE A 68 5.49 -8.27 4.52
C ILE A 68 6.82 -8.36 3.75
N LYS A 69 7.89 -7.76 4.27
CA LYS A 69 9.20 -7.72 3.61
C LYS A 69 9.80 -9.11 3.42
N GLU A 70 9.73 -9.96 4.44
CA GLU A 70 10.25 -11.34 4.42
C GLU A 70 9.51 -12.24 3.42
N ASN A 71 8.22 -12.01 3.20
CA ASN A 71 7.41 -12.79 2.26
C ASN A 71 7.35 -12.16 0.86
N THR A 72 8.01 -11.02 0.64
CA THR A 72 7.94 -10.32 -0.63
C THR A 72 8.71 -11.04 -1.73
N ILE A 73 8.09 -11.17 -2.90
CA ILE A 73 8.69 -11.71 -4.11
C ILE A 73 8.91 -10.58 -5.12
N PRO A 74 10.06 -10.51 -5.79
CA PRO A 74 10.28 -9.56 -6.88
C PRO A 74 9.23 -9.68 -7.99
N GLN A 75 8.94 -8.58 -8.68
CA GLN A 75 8.04 -8.61 -9.84
C GLN A 75 8.49 -9.59 -10.92
N ASP A 76 9.80 -9.68 -11.17
CA ASP A 76 10.35 -10.65 -12.10
C ASP A 76 10.15 -12.08 -11.58
N GLY A 77 9.65 -12.95 -12.45
CA GLY A 77 9.32 -14.33 -12.10
C GLY A 77 8.18 -14.52 -11.09
N TYR A 78 7.50 -13.45 -10.63
CA TYR A 78 6.51 -13.49 -9.53
C TYR A 78 5.46 -14.62 -9.67
N LYS A 79 4.88 -14.78 -10.86
CA LYS A 79 3.83 -15.80 -11.12
C LYS A 79 4.35 -17.23 -11.14
N LYS A 80 5.64 -17.43 -11.37
CA LYS A 80 6.29 -18.75 -11.49
C LYS A 80 7.07 -19.13 -10.23
N ASN A 81 7.21 -18.21 -9.27
CA ASN A 81 7.98 -18.44 -8.07
C ASN A 81 7.25 -19.46 -7.17
N PRO A 82 7.88 -20.58 -6.78
CA PRO A 82 7.26 -21.61 -5.95
C PRO A 82 6.86 -21.12 -4.55
N LEU A 83 7.48 -20.04 -4.06
CA LEU A 83 7.12 -19.38 -2.80
C LEU A 83 5.83 -18.55 -2.92
N ASN A 84 5.36 -18.27 -4.14
CA ASN A 84 4.13 -17.53 -4.38
C ASN A 84 2.88 -18.43 -4.45
N GLN A 85 2.70 -19.27 -3.44
CA GLN A 85 1.59 -20.22 -3.42
C GLN A 85 0.26 -19.48 -3.48
N ASN A 86 -0.60 -19.88 -4.41
CA ASN A 86 -1.91 -19.25 -4.67
C ASN A 86 -1.85 -17.73 -4.92
N GLN A 87 -0.71 -17.19 -5.35
CA GLN A 87 -0.52 -15.75 -5.63
C GLN A 87 -0.77 -14.83 -4.41
N MET A 88 -0.51 -15.35 -3.20
CA MET A 88 -0.78 -14.63 -1.95
C MET A 88 0.40 -13.82 -1.41
N ALA A 89 1.60 -13.97 -1.98
CA ALA A 89 2.78 -13.25 -1.50
C ALA A 89 2.67 -11.74 -1.81
N PRO A 90 3.26 -10.86 -1.00
CA PRO A 90 3.55 -9.49 -1.42
C PRO A 90 4.44 -9.48 -2.66
N LYS A 91 4.21 -8.54 -3.58
CA LYS A 91 5.06 -8.32 -4.74
C LYS A 91 5.80 -6.99 -4.62
N LYS A 92 7.14 -6.98 -4.70
CA LYS A 92 7.91 -5.74 -4.83
C LYS A 92 7.82 -5.25 -6.26
N VAL A 93 7.32 -4.03 -6.44
CA VAL A 93 7.07 -3.40 -7.74
C VAL A 93 7.83 -2.07 -7.82
N ASP A 94 7.90 -1.51 -9.03
CA ASP A 94 8.54 -0.21 -9.32
C ASP A 94 9.95 -0.04 -8.69
N PRO A 95 10.89 -0.98 -8.91
CA PRO A 95 12.23 -0.90 -8.29
C PRO A 95 13.07 0.30 -8.75
N THR A 96 12.62 1.02 -9.78
CA THR A 96 13.32 2.18 -10.37
C THR A 96 12.83 3.51 -9.81
N THR A 97 11.78 3.53 -9.01
CA THR A 97 11.27 4.75 -8.35
C THR A 97 11.81 4.84 -6.91
N PRO A 98 11.93 6.04 -6.33
CA PRO A 98 12.41 6.19 -4.95
C PRO A 98 11.46 5.56 -3.92
N GLY A 99 12.02 4.84 -2.95
CA GLY A 99 11.29 4.20 -1.85
C GLY A 99 10.87 2.76 -2.16
N ASP A 100 10.36 2.04 -1.14
CA ASP A 100 9.88 0.68 -1.32
C ASP A 100 8.38 0.64 -1.62
N PHE A 101 8.02 0.07 -2.77
CA PHE A 101 6.64 -0.10 -3.21
C PHE A 101 6.25 -1.56 -3.38
N TYR A 102 5.05 -1.88 -2.90
CA TYR A 102 4.54 -3.25 -2.85
C TYR A 102 3.12 -3.31 -3.38
N GLU A 103 2.82 -4.35 -4.14
CA GLU A 103 1.45 -4.81 -4.38
C GLU A 103 1.14 -5.97 -3.44
N LEU A 104 0.14 -5.78 -2.59
CA LEU A 104 -0.30 -6.78 -1.63
C LEU A 104 -1.60 -7.43 -2.09
N PRO A 105 -1.67 -8.77 -2.20
CA PRO A 105 -2.91 -9.49 -2.43
C PRO A 105 -3.95 -9.26 -1.34
N SER A 106 -5.21 -9.60 -1.63
CA SER A 106 -6.37 -9.38 -0.75
C SER A 106 -6.21 -9.90 0.67
N VAL A 107 -5.51 -11.01 0.86
CA VAL A 107 -5.27 -11.60 2.20
C VAL A 107 -4.60 -10.61 3.16
N TRP A 108 -3.75 -9.71 2.66
CA TRP A 108 -3.05 -8.73 3.47
C TRP A 108 -3.92 -7.55 3.88
N THR A 109 -5.01 -7.25 3.15
CA THR A 109 -5.84 -6.07 3.47
C THR A 109 -6.48 -6.23 4.85
N LYS A 110 -6.92 -7.44 5.17
CA LYS A 110 -7.52 -7.78 6.46
C LYS A 110 -6.49 -7.69 7.57
N TRP A 111 -5.30 -8.26 7.37
CA TRP A 111 -4.20 -8.19 8.34
C TRP A 111 -3.78 -6.76 8.63
N LEU A 112 -3.72 -5.91 7.60
CA LEU A 112 -3.39 -4.48 7.74
C LEU A 112 -4.46 -3.71 8.51
N GLU A 113 -5.75 -3.99 8.27
CA GLU A 113 -6.84 -3.33 8.98
C GLU A 113 -6.88 -3.77 10.46
N GLU A 114 -6.78 -5.07 10.73
CA GLU A 114 -6.83 -5.64 12.08
C GLU A 114 -5.65 -5.23 12.96
N ASN A 115 -4.48 -5.01 12.36
CA ASN A 115 -3.24 -4.71 13.08
C ASN A 115 -2.77 -3.27 12.88
N ALA A 116 -3.57 -2.41 12.26
CA ALA A 116 -3.25 -0.98 12.21
C ALA A 116 -3.15 -0.43 13.65
N ILE A 117 -2.17 0.44 13.90
CA ILE A 117 -2.08 1.12 15.20
C ILE A 117 -3.30 2.03 15.32
N PRO A 118 -4.16 1.86 16.34
CA PRO A 118 -5.38 2.64 16.48
C PRO A 118 -5.12 4.14 16.47
N GLY A 119 -5.98 4.90 15.79
CA GLY A 119 -5.88 6.36 15.68
C GLY A 119 -4.67 6.90 14.91
N SER A 120 -3.88 6.05 14.26
CA SER A 120 -2.69 6.48 13.53
C SER A 120 -2.94 6.98 12.11
N GLY A 121 -4.18 6.86 11.62
CA GLY A 121 -4.61 7.19 10.28
C GLY A 121 -4.58 8.68 9.99
N LYS A 122 -4.08 9.06 8.81
CA LYS A 122 -4.04 10.44 8.32
C LYS A 122 -4.29 10.48 6.81
N VAL A 123 -4.93 11.56 6.36
CA VAL A 123 -5.11 11.89 4.95
C VAL A 123 -4.34 13.17 4.66
N HIS A 124 -3.42 13.10 3.68
CA HIS A 124 -2.63 14.23 3.22
C HIS A 124 -3.10 14.62 1.83
N LYS A 125 -3.61 15.85 1.70
CA LYS A 125 -4.13 16.38 0.43
C LYS A 125 -3.05 17.06 -0.39
#